data_AF-A0A435YAG4-F1
#
_entry.id   AF-A0A435YAG4-F1
#
_cell.length_a   1.000
_cell.length_b   1.000
_cell.length_c   1.000
_cell.angle_alpha   90.00
_cell.angle_beta   90.00
_cell.angle_gamma   90.00
#
_symmetry.space_group_name_H-M   'P 1'
#
loop_
_entity.id
_entity.type
_entity.pdbx_description
1 polymer ?
#
loop_
_entity_poly.entity_id
_entity_poly.type
_entity_poly.pdbx_seq_one_letter_code
_entity_poly.pdbx_strand_id
1 'polypeptide(L)'
;MENPFGPNRIEYESRPILWFSQKSALISAAAKPVFVAGTRGSGKTSILRSLSTVHILEDKSLSDQVGKLAWYGVFFQLNETFSPLIDNAVLNLIPERIRFDTAAVIPRQFVIFSHYLELKIVERLLESIGQLRRDGHLKYRASEDRDVALALHREVLHFIPQPARLDFFSIDELRGGITRYVDECFNAFFFAADAGATGFRATDPGAIINKVATAITPLLNGPSFAGDRAPFFKILIDDCEALTPLQQQFLNTLVRKTRGNVKWVLAYIGGLYDTIRTIIPGQSLSNADRDVENLDSVDPREFATLCENVSSLRLYYALPDHLRSDLERNDALSAFSLKNRLGRLSVNDIIERVIISGHSEGREELVALADAAREFLSVNLRTAD
;
A
#
# COMPACT_ATOMS: atom_id res chain seq x y z
N MET A 1 -23.20 -18.87 -8.88
CA MET A 1 -21.75 -18.94 -8.63
C MET A 1 -21.15 -17.75 -9.37
N GLU A 2 -20.73 -16.71 -8.66
CA GLU A 2 -20.08 -15.57 -9.30
C GLU A 2 -18.75 -16.01 -9.90
N ASN A 3 -18.35 -15.40 -11.02
CA ASN A 3 -17.08 -15.72 -11.67
C ASN A 3 -15.93 -15.37 -10.71
N PRO A 4 -15.08 -16.32 -10.29
CA PRO A 4 -13.96 -16.08 -9.36
C PRO A 4 -12.94 -15.05 -9.87
N PHE A 5 -12.92 -14.80 -11.18
CA PHE A 5 -12.03 -13.84 -11.83
C PHE A 5 -12.69 -12.49 -12.11
N GLY A 6 -13.96 -12.29 -11.73
CA GLY A 6 -14.61 -11.00 -11.76
C GLY A 6 -14.86 -10.47 -10.35
N PRO A 7 -14.86 -9.14 -10.14
CA PRO A 7 -14.37 -8.06 -11.01
C PRO A 7 -12.86 -8.10 -11.32
N ASN A 8 -12.44 -7.35 -12.36
CA ASN A 8 -11.03 -7.26 -12.81
C ASN A 8 -10.21 -6.18 -12.10
N ARG A 9 -10.87 -5.37 -11.26
CA ARG A 9 -10.27 -4.26 -10.50
C ARG A 9 -10.56 -4.47 -9.04
N ILE A 10 -9.50 -4.42 -8.24
CA ILE A 10 -9.55 -4.66 -6.80
C ILE A 10 -10.45 -3.65 -6.07
N GLU A 11 -10.60 -2.44 -6.62
CA GLU A 11 -11.43 -1.37 -6.07
C GLU A 11 -12.93 -1.65 -6.25
N TYR A 12 -13.29 -2.53 -7.17
CA TYR A 12 -14.69 -2.93 -7.42
C TYR A 12 -15.07 -4.22 -6.70
N GLU A 13 -14.11 -4.88 -6.06
CA GLU A 13 -14.33 -6.07 -5.25
C GLU A 13 -14.75 -5.66 -3.83
N SER A 14 -15.88 -6.18 -3.36
CA SER A 14 -16.36 -5.92 -1.99
C SER A 14 -15.46 -6.59 -0.94
N ARG A 15 -14.88 -7.75 -1.27
CA ARG A 15 -13.93 -8.51 -0.45
C ARG A 15 -12.82 -9.06 -1.34
N PRO A 16 -11.83 -8.24 -1.72
CA PRO A 16 -10.76 -8.69 -2.57
C PRO A 16 -9.88 -9.70 -1.85
N ILE A 17 -9.64 -10.85 -2.48
CA ILE A 17 -8.72 -11.85 -1.95
C ILE A 17 -7.30 -11.45 -2.31
N LEU A 18 -6.49 -11.18 -1.28
CA LEU A 18 -5.12 -10.69 -1.45
C LEU A 18 -4.10 -11.81 -1.26
N TRP A 19 -3.07 -11.78 -2.10
CA TRP A 19 -1.88 -12.60 -1.92
C TRP A 19 -0.77 -11.78 -1.27
N PHE A 20 -0.24 -12.25 -0.14
CA PHE A 20 0.97 -11.70 0.46
C PHE A 20 2.20 -12.19 -0.30
N SER A 21 2.55 -11.45 -1.36
CA SER A 21 3.64 -11.82 -2.26
C SER A 21 5.03 -11.75 -1.60
N GLN A 22 6.02 -12.41 -2.23
CA GLN A 22 7.43 -12.24 -1.83
C GLN A 22 7.87 -10.77 -1.91
N LYS A 23 7.39 -10.00 -2.91
CA LYS A 23 7.64 -8.56 -2.98
C LYS A 23 7.06 -7.82 -1.78
N SER A 24 5.83 -8.14 -1.37
CA SER A 24 5.23 -7.58 -0.15
C SER A 24 6.12 -7.87 1.06
N ALA A 25 6.64 -9.09 1.20
CA ALA A 25 7.57 -9.43 2.29
C ALA A 25 8.89 -8.64 2.23
N LEU A 26 9.51 -8.51 1.06
CA LEU A 26 10.74 -7.72 0.88
C LEU A 26 10.52 -6.24 1.17
N ILE A 27 9.45 -5.66 0.61
CA ILE A 27 9.04 -4.28 0.87
C ILE A 27 8.72 -4.11 2.35
N SER A 28 8.11 -5.10 3.01
CA SER A 28 7.82 -5.07 4.46
C SER A 28 9.09 -5.01 5.31
N ALA A 29 10.11 -5.80 4.95
CA ALA A 29 11.35 -5.96 5.70
C ALA A 29 12.43 -4.89 5.41
N ALA A 30 12.32 -4.14 4.30
CA ALA A 30 13.30 -3.12 3.94
C ALA A 30 13.55 -2.09 5.08
N ALA A 31 14.81 -1.69 5.30
CA ALA A 31 15.12 -0.70 6.34
C ALA A 31 14.76 0.73 5.92
N LYS A 32 14.73 1.00 4.62
CA LYS A 32 14.48 2.33 4.06
C LYS A 32 13.01 2.51 3.65
N PRO A 33 12.57 3.76 3.46
CA PRO A 33 11.42 4.07 2.62
C PRO A 33 11.48 3.34 1.27
N VAL A 34 10.34 2.84 0.81
CA VAL A 34 10.24 2.13 -0.47
C VAL A 34 9.27 2.84 -1.39
N PHE A 35 9.70 3.05 -2.63
CA PHE A 35 8.97 3.76 -3.67
C PHE A 35 8.57 2.74 -4.73
N VAL A 36 7.30 2.34 -4.73
CA VAL A 36 6.74 1.29 -5.59
C VAL A 36 6.22 1.93 -6.88
N ALA A 37 6.95 1.76 -7.97
CA ALA A 37 6.57 2.22 -9.30
C ALA A 37 5.85 1.11 -10.08
N GLY A 38 4.90 1.49 -10.93
CA GLY A 38 4.42 0.61 -12.00
C GLY A 38 3.22 1.18 -12.76
N THR A 39 2.89 0.57 -13.88
CA THR A 39 1.71 0.92 -14.70
C THR A 39 0.38 0.66 -13.96
N ARG A 40 -0.73 1.11 -14.55
CA ARG A 40 -2.07 0.83 -14.02
C ARG A 40 -2.32 -0.68 -14.07
N GLY A 41 -2.80 -1.25 -12.97
CA GLY A 41 -3.05 -2.69 -12.86
C GLY A 41 -1.80 -3.53 -12.54
N SER A 42 -0.63 -2.93 -12.29
CA SER A 42 0.60 -3.66 -11.95
C SER A 42 0.63 -4.28 -10.53
N GLY A 43 -0.43 -4.10 -9.74
CA GLY A 43 -0.56 -4.67 -8.39
C GLY A 43 -0.05 -3.78 -7.25
N LYS A 44 0.25 -2.49 -7.49
CA LYS A 44 0.68 -1.53 -6.44
C LYS A 44 -0.27 -1.52 -5.24
N THR A 45 -1.56 -1.30 -5.48
CA THR A 45 -2.61 -1.28 -4.46
C THR A 45 -2.68 -2.60 -3.69
N SER A 46 -2.55 -3.74 -4.38
CA SER A 46 -2.53 -5.05 -3.75
C SER A 46 -1.35 -5.20 -2.79
N ILE A 47 -0.15 -4.75 -3.19
CA ILE A 47 1.03 -4.74 -2.31
C ILE A 47 0.77 -3.87 -1.08
N LEU A 48 0.31 -2.63 -1.26
CA LEU A 48 0.07 -1.72 -0.13
C LEU A 48 -1.01 -2.26 0.81
N ARG A 49 -2.15 -2.74 0.29
CA ARG A 49 -3.20 -3.36 1.13
C ARG A 49 -2.69 -4.61 1.84
N SER A 50 -1.85 -5.42 1.20
CA SER A 50 -1.22 -6.59 1.84
C SER A 50 -0.24 -6.24 2.98
N LEU A 51 0.11 -4.96 3.13
CA LEU A 51 0.94 -4.43 4.22
C LEU A 51 0.12 -3.64 5.27
N SER A 52 -1.15 -3.37 5.00
CA SER A 52 -2.03 -2.60 5.87
C SER A 52 -2.59 -3.46 6.99
N THR A 53 -2.49 -2.99 8.23
CA THR A 53 -2.98 -3.75 9.39
C THR A 53 -4.46 -4.03 9.31
N VAL A 54 -5.28 -3.02 8.95
CA VAL A 54 -6.73 -3.19 8.82
C VAL A 54 -7.07 -4.24 7.77
N HIS A 55 -6.52 -4.12 6.56
CA HIS A 55 -6.80 -5.06 5.48
C HIS A 55 -6.31 -6.48 5.78
N ILE A 56 -5.16 -6.65 6.45
CA ILE A 56 -4.67 -7.97 6.85
C ILE A 56 -5.60 -8.60 7.88
N LEU A 57 -6.11 -7.84 8.85
CA LEU A 57 -6.93 -8.39 9.93
C LEU A 57 -8.40 -8.62 9.54
N GLU A 58 -8.91 -7.86 8.56
CA GLU A 58 -10.25 -8.05 8.00
C GLU A 58 -10.33 -9.25 7.04
N ASP A 59 -9.23 -9.57 6.34
CA ASP A 59 -9.13 -10.74 5.44
C ASP A 59 -8.46 -11.92 6.13
N LYS A 60 -9.25 -12.94 6.51
CA LYS A 60 -8.74 -14.17 7.12
C LYS A 60 -7.67 -14.85 6.27
N SER A 61 -7.82 -14.89 4.95
CA SER A 61 -6.82 -15.50 4.07
C SER A 61 -5.49 -14.78 4.16
N LEU A 62 -5.52 -13.44 4.14
CA LEU A 62 -4.33 -12.62 4.24
C LEU A 62 -3.71 -12.70 5.64
N SER A 63 -4.54 -12.71 6.69
CA SER A 63 -4.12 -12.92 8.07
C SER A 63 -3.39 -14.26 8.25
N ASP A 64 -3.92 -15.35 7.69
CA ASP A 64 -3.31 -16.68 7.76
C ASP A 64 -1.97 -16.72 7.00
N GLN A 65 -1.84 -16.01 5.88
CA GLN A 65 -0.60 -15.89 5.11
C GLN A 65 0.49 -15.10 5.85
N VAL A 66 0.11 -14.02 6.55
CA VAL A 66 1.05 -13.12 7.23
C VAL A 66 1.39 -13.61 8.64
N GLY A 67 0.42 -14.19 9.34
CA GLY A 67 0.51 -14.54 10.75
C GLY A 67 0.50 -13.31 11.66
N LYS A 68 1.32 -13.33 12.71
CA LYS A 68 1.39 -12.23 13.68
C LYS A 68 2.13 -11.02 13.11
N LEU A 69 1.56 -9.84 13.31
CA LEU A 69 2.08 -8.59 12.78
C LEU A 69 3.24 -8.06 13.64
N ALA A 70 4.40 -7.87 13.02
CA ALA A 70 5.52 -7.12 13.60
C ALA A 70 5.47 -5.61 13.29
N TRP A 71 4.39 -5.15 12.66
CA TRP A 71 4.22 -3.75 12.23
C TRP A 71 2.78 -3.29 12.34
N TYR A 72 2.59 -1.98 12.34
CA TYR A 72 1.29 -1.33 12.17
C TYR A 72 1.28 -0.48 10.90
N GLY A 73 0.50 -0.87 9.89
CA GLY A 73 0.45 -0.24 8.58
C GLY A 73 -0.83 0.54 8.35
N VAL A 74 -0.71 1.86 8.22
CA VAL A 74 -1.82 2.76 7.86
C VAL A 74 -1.83 2.94 6.35
N PHE A 75 -2.92 2.51 5.73
CA PHE A 75 -3.16 2.69 4.30
C PHE A 75 -3.99 3.93 4.03
N PHE A 76 -3.52 4.72 3.08
CA PHE A 76 -4.15 5.94 2.60
C PHE A 76 -4.04 6.00 1.08
N GLN A 77 -5.14 6.28 0.40
CA GLN A 77 -5.16 6.46 -1.05
C GLN A 77 -5.41 7.94 -1.33
N LEU A 78 -4.50 8.58 -2.06
CA LEU A 78 -4.69 9.96 -2.49
C LEU A 78 -5.78 9.99 -3.56
N ASN A 79 -6.73 10.90 -3.43
CA ASN A 79 -7.78 11.11 -4.42
C ASN A 79 -7.53 12.40 -5.19
N GLU A 80 -8.28 12.59 -6.29
CA GLU A 80 -8.15 13.77 -7.16
C GLU A 80 -8.49 15.09 -6.43
N THR A 81 -9.17 15.05 -5.29
CA THR A 81 -9.53 16.25 -4.52
C THR A 81 -8.48 16.64 -3.49
N PHE A 82 -7.51 15.78 -3.17
CA PHE A 82 -6.47 16.06 -2.18
C PHE A 82 -5.62 17.27 -2.57
N SER A 83 -5.11 17.30 -3.80
CA SER A 83 -4.23 18.37 -4.28
C SER A 83 -4.97 19.72 -4.39
N PRO A 84 -6.18 19.79 -5.00
CA PRO A 84 -6.98 21.01 -5.03
C PRO A 84 -7.34 21.55 -3.64
N LEU A 85 -7.60 20.68 -2.65
CA LEU A 85 -7.87 21.11 -1.27
C LEU A 85 -6.70 21.89 -0.68
N ILE A 86 -5.49 21.41 -0.86
CA ILE A 86 -4.28 22.07 -0.37
C ILE A 86 -4.04 23.37 -1.13
N ASP A 87 -4.18 23.37 -2.45
CA ASP A 87 -3.95 24.57 -3.27
C ASP A 87 -4.96 25.69 -2.91
N ASN A 88 -6.22 25.34 -2.66
CA ASN A 88 -7.24 26.28 -2.19
C ASN A 88 -6.97 26.78 -0.76
N ALA A 89 -6.57 25.88 0.14
CA ALA A 89 -6.19 26.25 1.50
C ALA A 89 -4.98 27.20 1.49
N VAL A 90 -4.00 26.98 0.61
CA VAL A 90 -2.83 27.85 0.42
C VAL A 90 -3.22 29.29 0.08
N LEU A 91 -4.21 29.49 -0.80
CA LEU A 91 -4.72 30.83 -1.08
C LEU A 91 -5.18 31.51 0.21
N ASN A 92 -5.94 30.86 1.08
CA ASN A 92 -6.51 31.57 2.24
C ASN A 92 -5.56 31.64 3.45
N LEU A 93 -4.79 30.59 3.70
CA LEU A 93 -3.93 30.44 4.88
C LEU A 93 -2.59 31.16 4.75
N ILE A 94 -2.19 31.54 3.53
CA ILE A 94 -0.99 32.35 3.29
C ILE A 94 -1.40 33.82 3.18
N PRO A 95 -0.89 34.70 4.08
CA PRO A 95 -1.10 36.13 3.98
C PRO A 95 -0.70 36.67 2.60
N GLU A 96 -1.49 37.57 2.03
CA GLU A 96 -1.29 38.09 0.67
C GLU A 96 0.12 38.62 0.44
N ARG A 97 0.70 39.33 1.42
CA ARG A 97 2.08 39.84 1.39
C ARG A 97 3.16 38.76 1.17
N ILE A 98 2.88 37.51 1.56
CA ILE A 98 3.79 36.37 1.41
C ILE A 98 3.55 35.66 0.07
N ARG A 99 2.35 35.72 -0.50
CA ARG A 99 1.99 34.98 -1.72
C ARG A 99 2.85 35.37 -2.93
N PHE A 100 3.34 36.60 -2.97
CA PHE A 100 4.18 37.12 -4.05
C PHE A 100 5.68 36.92 -3.82
N ASP A 101 6.10 36.48 -2.63
CA ASP A 101 7.49 36.16 -2.32
C ASP A 101 7.73 34.65 -2.52
N THR A 102 8.33 34.30 -3.66
CA THR A 102 8.62 32.90 -4.01
C THR A 102 9.52 32.19 -2.99
N ALA A 103 10.42 32.91 -2.31
CA ALA A 103 11.32 32.33 -1.30
C ALA A 103 10.58 32.00 0.00
N ALA A 104 9.56 32.77 0.36
CA ALA A 104 8.77 32.59 1.58
C ALA A 104 7.51 31.72 1.38
N VAL A 105 6.92 31.74 0.18
CA VAL A 105 5.66 31.03 -0.09
C VAL A 105 5.84 29.51 -0.11
N ILE A 106 6.90 28.99 -0.73
CA ILE A 106 7.13 27.54 -0.87
C ILE A 106 7.29 26.87 0.50
N PRO A 107 8.13 27.37 1.43
CA PRO A 107 8.19 26.83 2.80
C PRO A 107 6.84 26.86 3.52
N ARG A 108 6.03 27.90 3.29
CA ARG A 108 4.71 28.00 3.93
C ARG A 108 3.71 27.01 3.35
N GLN A 109 3.72 26.81 2.03
CA GLN A 109 2.94 25.76 1.36
C GLN A 109 3.33 24.37 1.86
N PHE A 110 4.62 24.11 2.04
CA PHE A 110 5.10 22.85 2.60
C PHE A 110 4.55 22.60 4.01
N VAL A 111 4.55 23.62 4.85
CA VAL A 111 3.98 23.54 6.20
C VAL A 111 2.49 23.21 6.18
N ILE A 112 1.72 23.85 5.29
CA ILE A 112 0.28 23.59 5.13
C ILE A 112 0.05 22.16 4.61
N PHE A 113 0.77 21.76 3.56
CA PHE A 113 0.72 20.42 2.98
C PHE A 113 1.03 19.35 4.03
N SER A 114 2.15 19.49 4.73
CA SER A 114 2.60 18.53 5.74
C SER A 114 1.58 18.42 6.85
N HIS A 115 1.11 19.55 7.38
CA HIS A 115 0.15 19.54 8.48
C HIS A 115 -1.16 18.86 8.08
N TYR A 116 -1.69 19.13 6.88
CA TYR A 116 -2.89 18.46 6.38
C TYR A 116 -2.69 16.95 6.20
N LEU A 117 -1.61 16.55 5.52
CA LEU A 117 -1.30 15.15 5.26
C LEU A 117 -1.08 14.37 6.57
N GLU A 118 -0.30 14.93 7.49
CA GLU A 118 -0.04 14.33 8.80
C GLU A 118 -1.34 14.15 9.60
N LEU A 119 -2.22 15.15 9.61
CA LEU A 119 -3.52 15.04 10.28
C LEU A 119 -4.42 13.97 9.64
N LYS A 120 -4.43 13.83 8.31
CA LYS A 120 -5.19 12.77 7.63
C LYS A 120 -4.65 11.38 7.93
N ILE A 121 -3.33 11.21 7.98
CA ILE A 121 -2.70 9.94 8.39
C ILE A 121 -3.06 9.61 9.84
N VAL A 122 -2.98 10.59 10.75
CA VAL A 122 -3.33 10.40 12.17
C VAL A 122 -4.81 10.13 12.35
N GLU A 123 -5.70 10.86 11.67
CA GLU A 123 -7.14 10.62 11.69
C GLU A 123 -7.46 9.17 11.32
N ARG A 124 -6.85 8.67 10.23
CA ARG A 124 -7.02 7.29 9.78
C ARG A 124 -6.44 6.27 10.76
N LEU A 125 -5.28 6.57 11.33
CA LEU A 125 -4.63 5.75 12.36
C LEU A 125 -5.52 5.59 13.59
N LEU A 126 -5.99 6.70 14.17
CA LEU A 126 -6.81 6.70 15.37
C LEU A 126 -8.13 5.97 15.13
N GLU A 127 -8.77 6.19 13.96
CA GLU A 127 -9.95 5.43 13.54
C GLU A 127 -9.68 3.92 13.52
N SER A 128 -8.56 3.49 12.91
CA SER A 128 -8.21 2.07 12.86
C SER A 128 -7.86 1.47 14.21
N ILE A 129 -7.27 2.23 15.14
CA ILE A 129 -7.02 1.76 16.51
C ILE A 129 -8.34 1.51 17.24
N GLY A 130 -9.27 2.47 17.20
CA GLY A 130 -10.59 2.33 17.79
C GLY A 130 -11.36 1.14 17.22
N GLN A 131 -11.30 0.95 15.90
CA GLN A 131 -11.92 -0.19 15.22
C GLN A 131 -11.32 -1.53 15.64
N LEU A 132 -9.99 -1.66 15.58
CA LEU A 132 -9.30 -2.92 15.93
C LEU A 132 -9.45 -3.28 17.41
N ARG A 133 -9.64 -2.31 18.30
CA ARG A 133 -10.04 -2.58 19.69
C ARG A 133 -11.44 -3.17 19.79
N ARG A 134 -12.42 -2.58 19.09
CA ARG A 134 -13.81 -3.09 19.07
C ARG A 134 -13.87 -4.51 18.51
N ASP A 135 -13.04 -4.82 17.52
CA ASP A 135 -12.94 -6.14 16.90
C ASP A 135 -12.11 -7.15 17.73
N GLY A 136 -11.54 -6.72 18.87
CA GLY A 136 -10.80 -7.59 19.79
C GLY A 136 -9.37 -7.91 19.35
N HIS A 137 -8.86 -7.29 18.30
CA HIS A 137 -7.47 -7.42 17.85
C HIS A 137 -6.49 -6.63 18.73
N LEU A 138 -6.95 -5.55 19.36
CA LEU A 138 -6.19 -4.77 20.35
C LEU A 138 -6.76 -4.95 21.76
N LYS A 139 -5.87 -5.05 22.74
CA LYS A 139 -6.20 -5.29 24.15
C LYS A 139 -5.55 -4.24 25.04
N TYR A 140 -6.33 -3.23 25.40
CA TYR A 140 -5.94 -2.19 26.36
C TYR A 140 -7.18 -1.67 27.12
N ARG A 141 -6.95 -1.11 28.30
CA ARG A 141 -7.96 -0.59 29.23
C ARG A 141 -8.45 0.78 28.76
N ALA A 142 -9.66 1.16 29.20
CA ALA A 142 -10.20 2.49 28.93
C ALA A 142 -9.33 3.63 29.52
N SER A 143 -8.64 3.39 30.65
CA SER A 143 -7.70 4.34 31.21
C SER A 143 -6.48 4.55 30.30
N GLU A 144 -5.93 3.49 29.73
CA GLU A 144 -4.77 3.56 28.82
C GLU A 144 -5.13 4.33 27.53
N ASP A 145 -6.33 4.09 26.99
CA ASP A 145 -6.87 4.85 25.85
C ASP A 145 -6.92 6.35 26.14
N ARG A 146 -7.52 6.71 27.27
CA ARG A 146 -7.68 8.10 27.71
C ARG A 146 -6.34 8.77 27.97
N ASP A 147 -5.42 8.09 28.64
CA ASP A 147 -4.11 8.64 28.99
C ASP A 147 -3.30 8.93 27.73
N VAL A 148 -3.33 8.03 26.74
CA VAL A 148 -2.71 8.25 25.42
C VAL A 148 -3.39 9.40 24.66
N ALA A 149 -4.73 9.43 24.62
CA ALA A 149 -5.46 10.51 23.96
C ALA A 149 -5.14 11.89 24.57
N LEU A 150 -5.12 12.00 25.91
CA LEU A 150 -4.75 13.22 26.63
C LEU A 150 -3.30 13.63 26.38
N ALA A 151 -2.36 12.67 26.37
CA ALA A 151 -0.95 12.94 26.08
C ALA A 151 -0.78 13.47 24.64
N LEU A 152 -1.38 12.80 23.66
CA LEU A 152 -1.37 13.23 22.26
C LEU A 152 -1.95 14.63 22.08
N HIS A 153 -3.09 14.90 22.72
CA HIS A 153 -3.71 16.23 22.70
C HIS A 153 -2.75 17.27 23.27
N ARG A 154 -2.23 17.07 24.48
CA ARG A 154 -1.40 18.09 25.16
C ARG A 154 -0.07 18.35 24.47
N GLU A 155 0.59 17.31 23.96
CA GLU A 155 1.97 17.39 23.48
C GLU A 155 2.11 17.68 21.98
N VAL A 156 1.08 17.35 21.20
CA VAL A 156 1.16 17.32 19.74
C VAL A 156 -0.01 18.05 19.10
N LEU A 157 -1.23 17.81 19.60
CA LEU A 157 -2.48 18.26 18.98
C LEU A 157 -3.22 19.31 19.82
N HIS A 158 -2.47 20.13 20.56
CA HIS A 158 -3.01 21.07 21.54
C HIS A 158 -3.82 22.21 20.91
N PHE A 159 -3.67 22.39 19.60
CA PHE A 159 -4.44 23.31 18.79
C PHE A 159 -5.87 22.82 18.49
N ILE A 160 -6.14 21.53 18.69
CA ILE A 160 -7.49 20.97 18.55
C ILE A 160 -8.30 21.39 19.78
N PRO A 161 -9.52 21.93 19.62
CA PRO A 161 -10.37 22.30 20.75
C PRO A 161 -10.61 21.11 21.70
N GLN A 162 -10.39 21.32 23.00
CA GLN A 162 -10.69 20.30 24.01
C GLN A 162 -12.19 20.10 24.17
N PRO A 163 -12.65 18.86 24.41
CA PRO A 163 -14.03 18.64 24.81
C PRO A 163 -14.29 19.19 26.22
N ALA A 164 -15.54 19.55 26.49
CA ALA A 164 -15.95 20.11 27.77
C ALA A 164 -15.79 19.15 28.97
N ARG A 165 -15.68 17.84 28.72
CA ARG A 165 -15.47 16.80 29.74
C ARG A 165 -14.31 15.91 29.36
N LEU A 166 -13.24 15.94 30.16
CA LEU A 166 -12.02 15.17 29.91
C LEU A 166 -12.09 13.73 30.45
N ASP A 167 -13.08 13.41 31.28
CA ASP A 167 -13.23 12.08 31.89
C ASP A 167 -13.53 10.99 30.86
N PHE A 168 -14.12 11.36 29.72
CA PHE A 168 -14.42 10.47 28.62
C PHE A 168 -13.52 10.70 27.40
N PHE A 169 -12.46 11.51 27.51
CA PHE A 169 -11.64 11.80 26.34
C PHE A 169 -10.80 10.60 25.91
N SER A 170 -11.22 9.97 24.82
CA SER A 170 -10.63 8.78 24.22
C SER A 170 -9.99 9.10 22.87
N ILE A 171 -9.37 8.09 22.26
CA ILE A 171 -8.85 8.16 20.89
C ILE A 171 -9.94 8.52 19.88
N ASP A 172 -11.15 8.02 20.06
CA ASP A 172 -12.27 8.30 19.16
C ASP A 172 -12.71 9.78 19.25
N GLU A 173 -12.74 10.37 20.46
CA GLU A 173 -13.01 11.82 20.60
C GLU A 173 -11.88 12.67 20.00
N LEU A 174 -10.61 12.27 20.22
CA LEU A 174 -9.47 12.98 19.63
C LEU A 174 -9.53 12.94 18.10
N ARG A 175 -9.83 11.78 17.52
CA ARG A 175 -10.08 11.61 16.07
C ARG A 175 -11.19 12.53 15.60
N GLY A 176 -12.33 12.57 16.28
CA GLY A 176 -13.43 13.48 15.94
C GLY A 176 -13.07 14.96 16.07
N GLY A 177 -12.14 15.32 16.98
CA GLY A 177 -11.55 16.65 17.06
C GLY A 177 -10.68 16.98 15.84
N ILE A 178 -9.86 16.04 15.38
CA ILE A 178 -9.05 16.18 14.16
C ILE A 178 -9.96 16.40 12.95
N THR A 179 -10.99 15.56 12.77
CA THR A 179 -11.94 15.68 11.66
C THR A 179 -12.53 17.08 11.59
N ARG A 180 -13.09 17.58 12.70
CA ARG A 180 -13.68 18.92 12.77
C ARG A 180 -12.67 20.02 12.48
N TYR A 181 -11.48 19.96 13.06
CA TYR A 181 -10.42 20.94 12.80
C TYR A 181 -10.03 20.96 11.32
N VAL A 182 -9.91 19.79 10.69
CA VAL A 182 -9.61 19.68 9.26
C VAL A 182 -10.75 20.26 8.43
N ASP A 183 -12.00 19.95 8.77
CA ASP A 183 -13.15 20.50 8.07
C ASP A 183 -13.20 22.03 8.16
N GLU A 184 -12.95 22.59 9.33
CA GLU A 184 -12.90 24.04 9.57
C GLU A 184 -11.71 24.71 8.85
N CYS A 185 -10.53 24.07 8.81
CA CYS A 185 -9.30 24.67 8.29
C CYS A 185 -9.00 24.37 6.82
N PHE A 186 -9.66 23.39 6.20
CA PHE A 186 -9.36 22.98 4.82
C PHE A 186 -10.62 22.79 3.96
N ASN A 187 -11.74 22.35 4.53
CA ASN A 187 -12.96 22.08 3.76
C ASN A 187 -13.94 23.26 3.72
N ALA A 188 -13.97 24.11 4.77
CA ALA A 188 -14.82 25.29 4.85
C ALA A 188 -14.65 26.26 3.66
N PHE A 189 -13.49 26.20 3.00
CA PHE A 189 -13.14 27.05 1.85
C PHE A 189 -13.82 26.64 0.55
N PHE A 190 -14.32 25.40 0.43
CA PHE A 190 -15.19 25.00 -0.68
C PHE A 190 -16.62 25.52 -0.53
N PHE A 191 -17.02 25.89 0.70
CA PHE A 191 -18.40 26.27 1.04
C PHE A 191 -18.60 27.76 1.34
N ALA A 192 -17.68 28.62 0.86
CA ALA A 192 -17.76 30.09 0.94
C ALA A 192 -17.93 30.65 2.37
N ALA A 193 -17.17 30.12 3.34
CA ALA A 193 -17.11 30.69 4.69
C ALA A 193 -16.19 31.93 4.76
N ASP A 194 -16.52 32.88 5.66
CA ASP A 194 -15.77 34.12 5.90
C ASP A 194 -14.28 33.87 6.22
N ALA A 195 -13.39 34.46 5.43
CA ALA A 195 -11.94 34.24 5.44
C ALA A 195 -11.21 34.79 6.69
N GLY A 196 -11.92 35.33 7.68
CA GLY A 196 -11.34 36.11 8.78
C GLY A 196 -10.98 35.34 10.06
N ALA A 197 -11.40 34.07 10.21
CA ALA A 197 -11.35 33.37 11.50
C ALA A 197 -10.76 31.95 11.45
N THR A 198 -9.82 31.68 10.55
CA THR A 198 -9.26 30.33 10.43
C THR A 198 -8.35 30.04 11.64
N GLY A 199 -8.69 29.03 12.44
CA GLY A 199 -7.93 28.61 13.64
C GLY A 199 -6.63 27.85 13.34
N PHE A 200 -6.11 27.93 12.11
CA PHE A 200 -5.00 27.12 11.63
C PHE A 200 -3.71 27.37 12.44
N ARG A 201 -3.23 26.33 13.11
CA ARG A 201 -2.00 26.33 13.92
C ARG A 201 -1.04 25.28 13.42
N ALA A 202 -0.23 25.67 12.44
CA ALA A 202 0.80 24.84 11.87
C ALA A 202 1.80 24.31 12.91
N THR A 203 2.21 23.06 12.70
CA THR A 203 3.32 22.40 13.39
C THR A 203 4.54 22.33 12.48
N ASP A 204 5.73 22.05 13.04
CA ASP A 204 6.89 21.72 12.21
C ASP A 204 6.62 20.43 11.41
N PRO A 205 6.85 20.41 10.08
CA PRO A 205 6.65 19.23 9.25
C PRO A 205 7.33 17.97 9.79
N GLY A 206 6.54 16.91 9.98
CA GLY A 206 6.95 15.60 10.50
C GLY A 206 6.79 15.45 12.02
N ALA A 207 6.57 16.54 12.76
CA ALA A 207 6.49 16.49 14.21
C ALA A 207 5.25 15.72 14.70
N ILE A 208 4.13 15.79 13.98
CA ILE A 208 2.89 15.13 14.38
C ILE A 208 3.07 13.62 14.27
N ILE A 209 3.46 13.13 13.09
CA ILE A 209 3.61 11.69 12.85
C ILE A 209 4.62 11.05 13.80
N ASN A 210 5.79 11.66 13.98
CA ASN A 210 6.86 11.10 14.82
C ASN A 210 6.41 10.91 16.28
N LYS A 211 5.72 11.92 16.84
CA LYS A 211 5.24 11.85 18.22
C LYS A 211 4.04 10.91 18.34
N VAL A 212 3.10 10.95 17.40
CA VAL A 212 1.92 10.09 17.42
C VAL A 212 2.33 8.62 17.35
N ALA A 213 3.19 8.23 16.40
CA ALA A 213 3.64 6.84 16.25
C ALA A 213 4.26 6.28 17.54
N THR A 214 5.03 7.10 18.26
CA THR A 214 5.62 6.72 19.54
C THR A 214 4.54 6.58 20.63
N ALA A 215 3.67 7.57 20.76
CA ALA A 215 2.67 7.62 21.83
C ALA A 215 1.60 6.52 21.73
N ILE A 216 1.25 6.08 20.52
CA ILE A 216 0.26 5.00 20.34
C ILE A 216 0.82 3.60 20.54
N THR A 217 2.15 3.43 20.51
CA THR A 217 2.80 2.11 20.58
C THR A 217 2.33 1.24 21.75
N PRO A 218 2.10 1.76 22.98
CA PRO A 218 1.58 0.96 24.09
C PRO A 218 0.20 0.35 23.83
N LEU A 219 -0.61 0.94 22.95
CA LEU A 219 -1.94 0.45 22.61
C LEU A 219 -1.91 -0.63 21.54
N LEU A 220 -0.77 -0.81 20.85
CA LEU A 220 -0.58 -1.79 19.78
C LEU A 220 -0.24 -3.18 20.32
N ASN A 221 -1.02 -3.65 21.29
CA ASN A 221 -0.86 -4.95 21.91
C ASN A 221 -2.13 -5.78 21.72
N GLY A 222 -1.98 -7.07 21.40
CA GLY A 222 -3.10 -7.98 21.21
C GLY A 222 -2.72 -9.29 20.53
N PRO A 223 -3.67 -10.23 20.36
CA PRO A 223 -3.39 -11.57 19.83
C PRO A 223 -2.83 -11.55 18.40
N SER A 224 -3.15 -10.52 17.62
CA SER A 224 -2.72 -10.34 16.23
C SER A 224 -1.30 -9.80 16.08
N PHE A 225 -0.69 -9.29 17.15
CA PHE A 225 0.63 -8.65 17.10
C PHE A 225 1.72 -9.56 17.67
N ALA A 226 2.93 -9.45 17.13
CA ALA A 226 4.10 -10.15 17.63
C ALA A 226 4.49 -9.54 19.00
N GLY A 227 4.48 -10.36 20.06
CA GLY A 227 4.63 -9.88 21.44
C GLY A 227 6.08 -9.67 21.90
N ASP A 228 7.04 -9.97 21.04
CA ASP A 228 8.48 -9.92 21.31
C ASP A 228 9.08 -8.53 21.11
N ARG A 229 8.48 -7.68 20.27
CA ARG A 229 8.94 -6.31 19.98
C ARG A 229 7.76 -5.37 19.73
N ALA A 230 7.98 -4.09 20.03
CA ALA A 230 7.03 -3.05 19.65
C ALA A 230 6.81 -3.04 18.13
N PRO A 231 5.54 -3.01 17.64
CA PRO A 231 5.27 -2.98 16.21
C PRO A 231 5.87 -1.74 15.55
N PHE A 232 6.57 -1.94 14.44
CA PHE A 232 7.11 -0.83 13.67
C PHE A 232 6.02 -0.12 12.84
N PHE A 233 6.03 1.22 12.79
CA PHE A 233 4.97 1.98 12.12
C PHE A 233 5.23 2.21 10.62
N LYS A 234 4.24 1.88 9.78
CA LYS A 234 4.31 2.05 8.32
C LYS A 234 3.20 2.96 7.81
N ILE A 235 3.58 3.88 6.94
CA ILE A 235 2.66 4.75 6.20
C ILE A 235 2.68 4.29 4.75
N LEU A 236 1.51 3.89 4.26
CA LEU A 236 1.31 3.29 2.94
C LEU A 236 0.44 4.26 2.14
N ILE A 237 1.02 4.97 1.18
CA ILE A 237 0.29 5.95 0.36
C ILE A 237 0.22 5.46 -1.08
N ASP A 238 -0.99 5.30 -1.58
CA ASP A 238 -1.28 4.98 -2.97
C ASP A 238 -1.62 6.22 -3.80
N ASP A 239 -1.54 6.09 -5.13
CA ASP A 239 -1.86 7.13 -6.11
C ASP A 239 -1.07 8.44 -5.91
N CYS A 240 0.22 8.36 -5.58
CA CYS A 240 1.03 9.56 -5.34
C CYS A 240 1.19 10.45 -6.58
N GLU A 241 0.94 9.96 -7.79
CA GLU A 241 0.90 10.78 -9.01
C GLU A 241 -0.25 11.80 -9.02
N ALA A 242 -1.25 11.67 -8.14
CA ALA A 242 -2.32 12.66 -7.99
C ALA A 242 -1.83 14.01 -7.44
N LEU A 243 -0.64 14.03 -6.82
CA LEU A 243 0.00 15.24 -6.30
C LEU A 243 0.59 16.09 -7.42
N THR A 244 0.50 17.41 -7.28
CA THR A 244 1.21 18.32 -8.19
C THR A 244 2.74 18.14 -8.06
N PRO A 245 3.55 18.50 -9.08
CA PRO A 245 5.01 18.33 -9.00
C PRO A 245 5.65 18.98 -7.76
N LEU A 246 5.11 20.10 -7.27
CA LEU A 246 5.58 20.75 -6.06
C LEU A 246 5.17 19.97 -4.79
N GLN A 247 3.93 19.47 -4.75
CA GLN A 247 3.45 18.64 -3.64
C GLN A 247 4.16 17.28 -3.56
N GLN A 248 4.58 16.71 -4.69
CA GLN A 248 5.46 15.53 -4.71
C GLN A 248 6.80 15.82 -4.01
N GLN A 249 7.39 17.00 -4.26
CA GLN A 249 8.61 17.44 -3.55
C GLN A 249 8.36 17.67 -2.06
N PHE A 250 7.18 18.17 -1.68
CA PHE A 250 6.77 18.28 -0.28
C PHE A 250 6.71 16.90 0.39
N LEU A 251 6.09 15.91 -0.25
CA LEU A 251 6.03 14.54 0.26
C LEU A 251 7.45 13.94 0.40
N ASN A 252 8.31 14.09 -0.61
CA ASN A 252 9.72 13.66 -0.51
C ASN A 252 10.47 14.33 0.64
N THR A 253 10.22 15.63 0.85
CA THR A 253 10.81 16.38 1.98
C THR A 253 10.34 15.81 3.31
N LEU A 254 9.05 15.50 3.45
CA LEU A 254 8.48 14.90 4.66
C LEU A 254 9.02 13.49 4.92
N VAL A 255 9.12 12.65 3.89
CA VAL A 255 9.74 11.31 3.96
C VAL A 255 11.17 11.42 4.50
N ARG A 256 11.95 12.40 3.99
CA ARG A 256 13.32 12.65 4.46
C ARG A 256 13.35 13.08 5.92
N LYS A 257 12.50 14.04 6.33
CA LYS A 257 12.46 14.57 7.72
C LYS A 257 12.02 13.53 8.76
N THR A 258 11.29 12.49 8.35
CA THR A 258 10.72 11.47 9.26
C THR A 258 11.42 10.10 9.14
N ARG A 259 12.51 10.03 8.37
CA ARG A 259 13.29 8.80 8.18
C ARG A 259 13.76 8.24 9.52
N GLY A 260 13.54 6.93 9.72
CA GLY A 260 13.98 6.19 10.91
C GLY A 260 12.93 6.11 12.02
N ASN A 261 11.94 7.02 12.04
CA ASN A 261 10.84 6.97 13.00
C ASN A 261 9.65 6.19 12.45
N VAL A 262 9.39 6.34 11.15
CA VAL A 262 8.33 5.65 10.43
C VAL A 262 8.86 5.19 9.07
N LYS A 263 8.26 4.15 8.52
CA LYS A 263 8.59 3.66 7.17
C LYS A 263 7.52 4.07 6.20
N TRP A 264 7.95 4.73 5.14
CA TRP A 264 7.09 5.12 4.04
C TRP A 264 7.12 4.06 2.95
N VAL A 265 5.94 3.70 2.46
CA VAL A 265 5.76 2.93 1.23
C VAL A 265 4.87 3.77 0.33
N LEU A 266 5.46 4.34 -0.73
CA LEU A 266 4.77 5.23 -1.65
C LEU A 266 4.56 4.50 -2.98
N ALA A 267 3.32 4.39 -3.43
CA ALA A 267 2.98 3.83 -4.72
C ALA A 267 2.60 4.94 -5.72
N TYR A 268 3.07 4.78 -6.97
CA TYR A 268 2.81 5.74 -8.04
C TYR A 268 2.93 5.12 -9.44
N ILE A 269 2.35 5.81 -10.42
CA ILE A 269 2.58 5.49 -11.84
C ILE A 269 3.97 5.93 -12.29
N GLY A 270 4.72 4.99 -12.87
CA GLY A 270 6.08 5.23 -13.39
C GLY A 270 6.14 6.44 -14.32
N GLY A 271 7.10 7.34 -14.08
CA GLY A 271 7.28 8.56 -14.86
C GLY A 271 6.35 9.74 -14.49
N LEU A 272 5.34 9.52 -13.65
CA LEU A 272 4.39 10.58 -13.23
C LEU A 272 4.66 11.14 -11.82
N TYR A 273 5.67 10.61 -11.12
CA TYR A 273 6.06 11.06 -9.79
C TYR A 273 7.56 11.38 -9.74
N ASP A 274 7.91 12.55 -9.22
CA ASP A 274 9.29 12.94 -8.91
C ASP A 274 9.74 12.22 -7.65
N THR A 275 10.65 11.26 -7.82
CA THR A 275 11.13 10.44 -6.72
C THR A 275 12.38 11.00 -6.03
N ILE A 276 12.95 12.09 -6.53
CA ILE A 276 14.30 12.55 -6.16
C ILE A 276 14.26 13.90 -5.45
N ARG A 277 13.54 14.88 -6.00
CA ARG A 277 13.66 16.27 -5.55
C ARG A 277 12.95 16.48 -4.22
N THR A 278 13.58 17.29 -3.37
CA THR A 278 12.97 17.86 -2.17
C THR A 278 12.99 19.38 -2.29
N ILE A 279 12.26 20.09 -1.44
CA ILE A 279 12.30 21.55 -1.43
C ILE A 279 13.47 22.12 -0.61
N ILE A 280 14.26 21.27 0.04
CA ILE A 280 15.43 21.71 0.80
C ILE A 280 16.63 21.81 -0.17
N PRO A 281 17.24 23.00 -0.33
CA PRO A 281 18.35 23.19 -1.27
C PRO A 281 19.50 22.21 -1.01
N GLY A 282 19.99 21.58 -2.08
CA GLY A 282 21.09 20.61 -2.02
C GLY A 282 20.74 19.28 -1.37
N GLN A 283 19.49 19.04 -0.98
CA GLN A 283 19.04 17.77 -0.41
C GLN A 283 18.09 17.06 -1.37
N SER A 284 18.50 15.90 -1.87
CA SER A 284 17.69 15.00 -2.68
C SER A 284 17.51 13.65 -1.99
N LEU A 285 16.52 12.87 -2.41
CA LEU A 285 16.41 11.47 -2.04
C LEU A 285 17.26 10.61 -2.99
N SER A 286 18.37 10.10 -2.46
CA SER A 286 19.26 9.17 -3.15
C SER A 286 18.89 7.70 -2.89
N ASN A 287 19.58 6.78 -3.55
CA ASN A 287 19.46 5.34 -3.25
C ASN A 287 19.95 4.98 -1.82
N ALA A 288 20.70 5.87 -1.16
CA ALA A 288 21.04 5.70 0.25
C ALA A 288 19.86 6.06 1.18
N ASP A 289 18.89 6.84 0.68
CA ASP A 289 17.75 7.33 1.44
C ASP A 289 16.48 6.50 1.24
N ARG A 290 16.31 5.90 0.07
CA ARG A 290 15.13 5.11 -0.32
C ARG A 290 15.50 3.99 -1.26
N ASP A 291 14.61 3.01 -1.35
CA ASP A 291 14.66 1.96 -2.38
C ASP A 291 13.53 2.18 -3.39
N VAL A 292 13.76 1.82 -4.65
CA VAL A 292 12.75 1.86 -5.73
C VAL A 292 12.44 0.45 -6.17
N GLU A 293 11.17 0.08 -6.08
CA GLU A 293 10.69 -1.19 -6.58
C GLU A 293 9.85 -0.95 -7.82
N ASN A 294 10.28 -1.46 -8.98
CA ASN A 294 9.53 -1.33 -10.23
C ASN A 294 8.79 -2.63 -10.54
N LEU A 295 7.46 -2.56 -10.51
CA LEU A 295 6.57 -3.70 -10.78
C LEU A 295 6.40 -3.99 -12.28
N ASP A 296 6.81 -3.09 -13.18
CA ASP A 296 6.75 -3.34 -14.63
C ASP A 296 7.96 -4.16 -15.12
N SER A 297 9.04 -4.22 -14.35
CA SER A 297 10.26 -4.96 -14.68
C SER A 297 10.32 -6.33 -14.01
N VAL A 298 9.16 -6.92 -13.69
CA VAL A 298 9.06 -8.22 -13.01
C VAL A 298 9.51 -9.35 -13.94
N ASP A 299 10.30 -10.30 -13.40
CA ASP A 299 10.71 -11.49 -14.13
C ASP A 299 9.46 -12.31 -14.54
N PRO A 300 9.38 -12.84 -15.78
CA PRO A 300 8.24 -13.63 -16.22
C PRO A 300 7.86 -14.81 -15.30
N ARG A 301 8.82 -15.42 -14.61
CA ARG A 301 8.60 -16.49 -13.62
C ARG A 301 7.97 -15.98 -12.35
N GLU A 302 8.37 -14.79 -11.91
CA GLU A 302 7.77 -14.14 -10.74
C GLU A 302 6.34 -13.71 -11.06
N PHE A 303 6.11 -13.17 -12.26
CA PHE A 303 4.75 -12.85 -12.73
C PHE A 303 3.88 -14.10 -12.86
N ALA A 304 4.41 -15.20 -13.42
CA ALA A 304 3.68 -16.47 -13.47
C ALA A 304 3.30 -16.98 -12.08
N THR A 305 4.21 -16.84 -11.10
CA THR A 305 3.97 -17.21 -9.70
C THR A 305 2.87 -16.35 -9.07
N LEU A 306 2.87 -15.04 -9.34
CA LEU A 306 1.80 -14.13 -8.95
C LEU A 306 0.45 -14.57 -9.53
N CYS A 307 0.39 -14.83 -10.83
CA CYS A 307 -0.83 -15.29 -11.49
C CYS A 307 -1.34 -16.63 -10.91
N GLU A 308 -0.43 -17.59 -10.68
CA GLU A 308 -0.79 -18.90 -10.13
C GLU A 308 -1.35 -18.80 -8.71
N ASN A 309 -0.69 -18.02 -7.83
CA ASN A 309 -1.15 -17.86 -6.45
C ASN A 309 -2.46 -17.08 -6.35
N VAL A 310 -2.60 -15.97 -7.08
CA VAL A 310 -3.85 -15.20 -7.10
C VAL A 310 -5.01 -16.04 -7.66
N SER A 311 -4.76 -16.81 -8.73
CA SER A 311 -5.78 -17.69 -9.29
C SER A 311 -6.16 -18.80 -8.33
N SER A 312 -5.18 -19.41 -7.65
CA SER A 312 -5.42 -20.49 -6.70
C SER A 312 -6.24 -20.01 -5.51
N LEU A 313 -5.91 -18.85 -4.94
CA LEU A 313 -6.69 -18.22 -3.88
C LEU A 313 -8.13 -17.94 -4.32
N ARG A 314 -8.31 -17.28 -5.48
CA ARG A 314 -9.64 -16.94 -6.01
C ARG A 314 -10.49 -18.19 -6.24
N LEU A 315 -9.92 -19.23 -6.85
CA LEU A 315 -10.62 -20.50 -7.07
C LEU A 315 -10.96 -21.19 -5.76
N TYR A 316 -10.03 -21.23 -4.80
CA TYR A 316 -10.22 -21.87 -3.50
C TYR A 316 -11.36 -21.24 -2.72
N TYR A 317 -11.37 -19.91 -2.59
CA TYR A 317 -12.40 -19.21 -1.83
C TYR A 317 -13.73 -19.05 -2.61
N ALA A 318 -13.75 -19.27 -3.93
CA ALA A 318 -15.00 -19.37 -4.68
C ALA A 318 -15.74 -20.70 -4.48
N LEU A 319 -15.04 -21.76 -4.04
CA LEU A 319 -15.68 -23.02 -3.70
C LEU A 319 -16.49 -22.90 -2.40
N PRO A 320 -17.66 -23.57 -2.30
CA PRO A 320 -18.34 -23.81 -1.03
C PRO A 320 -17.46 -24.55 -0.02
N ASP A 321 -17.63 -24.27 1.28
CA ASP A 321 -16.78 -24.82 2.35
C ASP A 321 -16.71 -26.36 2.34
N HIS A 322 -17.82 -27.05 2.05
CA HIS A 322 -17.85 -28.52 1.97
C HIS A 322 -17.01 -29.09 0.81
N LEU A 323 -16.88 -28.37 -0.31
CA LEU A 323 -16.01 -28.79 -1.41
C LEU A 323 -14.54 -28.49 -1.12
N ARG A 324 -14.25 -27.52 -0.25
CA ARG A 324 -12.87 -27.23 0.16
C ARG A 324 -12.30 -28.33 1.06
N SER A 325 -13.12 -28.89 1.95
CA SER A 325 -12.70 -30.01 2.81
C SER A 325 -12.38 -31.29 2.04
N ASP A 326 -12.93 -31.42 0.83
CA ASP A 326 -12.72 -32.58 -0.05
C ASP A 326 -11.48 -32.44 -0.94
N LEU A 327 -10.82 -31.27 -0.94
CA LEU A 327 -9.58 -31.07 -1.68
C LEU A 327 -8.44 -31.87 -1.02
N GLU A 328 -7.67 -32.59 -1.84
CA GLU A 328 -6.49 -33.36 -1.38
C GLU A 328 -5.50 -32.50 -0.58
N ARG A 329 -5.46 -31.20 -0.87
CA ARG A 329 -4.65 -30.20 -0.16
C ARG A 329 -5.57 -29.14 0.42
N ASN A 330 -5.67 -29.13 1.75
CA ASN A 330 -6.34 -28.07 2.51
C ASN A 330 -5.44 -26.83 2.65
N ASP A 331 -4.83 -26.41 1.54
CA ASP A 331 -3.97 -25.24 1.44
C ASP A 331 -4.36 -24.45 0.18
N ALA A 332 -4.82 -23.21 0.38
CA ALA A 332 -5.38 -22.38 -0.67
C ALA A 332 -4.37 -22.04 -1.79
N LEU A 333 -3.08 -21.98 -1.47
CA LEU A 333 -2.03 -21.65 -2.45
C LEU A 333 -1.62 -22.84 -3.32
N SER A 334 -1.84 -24.07 -2.84
CA SER A 334 -1.45 -25.30 -3.55
C SER A 334 -2.64 -26.15 -4.01
N ALA A 335 -3.87 -25.73 -3.70
CA ALA A 335 -5.12 -26.37 -4.11
C ALA A 335 -5.30 -26.43 -5.63
N PHE A 336 -4.78 -25.42 -6.35
CA PHE A 336 -4.84 -25.36 -7.80
C PHE A 336 -3.45 -25.20 -8.39
N SER A 337 -3.26 -25.75 -9.59
CA SER A 337 -2.07 -25.44 -10.39
C SER A 337 -2.46 -25.09 -11.81
N LEU A 338 -2.11 -23.86 -12.23
CA LEU A 338 -2.30 -23.42 -13.61
C LEU A 338 -1.50 -24.30 -14.56
N LYS A 339 -0.27 -24.66 -14.20
CA LYS A 339 0.56 -25.58 -15.00
C LYS A 339 -0.13 -26.92 -15.26
N ASN A 340 -0.81 -27.49 -14.26
CA ASN A 340 -1.53 -28.76 -14.43
C ASN A 340 -2.82 -28.61 -15.24
N ARG A 341 -3.47 -27.43 -15.20
CA ARG A 341 -4.76 -27.18 -15.86
C ARG A 341 -4.63 -26.64 -17.29
N LEU A 342 -3.68 -25.74 -17.52
CA LEU A 342 -3.39 -25.12 -18.81
C LEU A 342 -2.30 -25.87 -19.59
N GLY A 343 -1.56 -26.77 -18.93
CA GLY A 343 -0.43 -27.50 -19.49
C GLY A 343 0.86 -26.69 -19.49
N ARG A 344 1.97 -27.33 -19.92
CA ARG A 344 3.20 -26.63 -20.31
C ARG A 344 3.06 -26.28 -21.79
N LEU A 345 2.99 -25.00 -22.15
CA LEU A 345 3.13 -24.59 -23.55
C LEU A 345 4.61 -24.64 -23.90
N SER A 346 5.08 -25.79 -24.37
CA SER A 346 6.37 -25.91 -25.05
C SER A 346 6.12 -25.66 -26.55
N VAL A 347 7.03 -24.93 -27.22
CA VAL A 347 6.95 -24.77 -28.68
C VAL A 347 6.96 -26.15 -29.36
N ASN A 348 7.69 -27.11 -28.79
CA ASN A 348 7.69 -28.48 -29.27
C ASN A 348 6.33 -29.15 -29.08
N ASP A 349 5.62 -28.89 -27.97
CA ASP A 349 4.29 -29.46 -27.69
C ASP A 349 3.23 -28.83 -28.61
N ILE A 350 3.40 -27.57 -28.98
CA ILE A 350 2.55 -26.88 -29.98
C ILE A 350 2.83 -27.44 -31.37
N ILE A 351 4.09 -27.55 -31.77
CA ILE A 351 4.49 -28.15 -33.06
C ILE A 351 4.02 -29.59 -33.13
N GLU A 352 4.19 -30.39 -32.07
CA GLU A 352 3.72 -31.76 -31.99
C GLU A 352 2.19 -31.83 -32.12
N ARG A 353 1.43 -30.96 -31.44
CA ARG A 353 -0.03 -30.89 -31.61
C ARG A 353 -0.45 -30.44 -32.99
N VAL A 354 0.24 -29.48 -33.61
CA VAL A 354 -0.02 -29.02 -34.99
C VAL A 354 0.30 -30.12 -36.00
N ILE A 355 1.39 -30.85 -35.81
CA ILE A 355 1.75 -32.04 -36.59
C ILE A 355 0.68 -33.10 -36.40
N ILE A 356 0.31 -33.48 -35.17
CA ILE A 356 -0.69 -34.52 -34.89
C ILE A 356 -2.07 -34.17 -35.48
N SER A 357 -2.48 -32.90 -35.42
CA SER A 357 -3.82 -32.44 -35.84
C SER A 357 -3.94 -32.06 -37.32
N GLY A 358 -2.85 -31.81 -38.03
CA GLY A 358 -2.87 -31.48 -39.46
C GLY A 358 -2.90 -32.70 -40.39
N HIS A 359 -3.60 -32.65 -41.52
CA HIS A 359 -3.62 -33.72 -42.54
C HIS A 359 -3.16 -33.19 -43.90
N SER A 360 -1.91 -32.73 -44.00
CA SER A 360 -1.34 -32.20 -45.25
C SER A 360 -0.11 -32.98 -45.69
N GLU A 361 0.18 -33.02 -47.01
CA GLU A 361 1.40 -33.64 -47.56
C GLU A 361 2.68 -33.09 -46.91
N GLY A 362 2.73 -31.78 -46.64
CA GLY A 362 3.86 -31.15 -45.96
C GLY A 362 4.10 -31.65 -44.52
N ARG A 363 3.09 -32.22 -43.85
CA ARG A 363 3.27 -32.90 -42.55
C ARG A 363 4.02 -34.21 -42.73
N GLU A 364 3.60 -35.02 -43.69
CA GLU A 364 4.20 -36.34 -43.94
C GLU A 364 5.66 -36.19 -44.34
N GLU A 365 5.96 -35.17 -45.16
CA GLU A 365 7.32 -34.83 -45.57
C GLU A 365 8.18 -34.37 -44.39
N LEU A 366 7.63 -33.52 -43.50
CA LEU A 366 8.34 -33.07 -42.29
C LEU A 366 8.62 -34.21 -41.30
N VAL A 367 7.67 -35.13 -41.11
CA VAL A 367 7.83 -36.33 -40.26
C VAL A 367 8.90 -37.24 -40.85
N ALA A 368 8.84 -37.51 -42.15
CA ALA A 368 9.84 -38.33 -42.84
C ALA A 368 11.26 -37.71 -42.75
N LEU A 369 11.36 -36.38 -42.88
CA LEU A 369 12.64 -35.67 -42.73
C LEU A 369 13.18 -35.75 -41.31
N ALA A 370 12.30 -35.64 -40.30
CA ALA A 370 12.68 -35.73 -38.90
C ALA A 370 13.16 -37.14 -38.53
N ASP A 371 12.48 -38.18 -39.02
CA ASP A 371 12.87 -39.58 -38.82
C ASP A 371 14.21 -39.90 -39.52
N ALA A 372 14.39 -39.43 -40.75
CA ALA A 372 15.66 -39.58 -41.48
C ALA A 372 16.82 -38.86 -40.78
N ALA A 373 16.58 -37.65 -40.24
CA ALA A 373 17.58 -36.91 -39.47
C ALA A 373 17.93 -37.63 -38.16
N ARG A 374 16.94 -38.23 -37.50
CA ARG A 374 17.13 -38.98 -36.25
C ARG A 374 17.92 -40.27 -36.49
N GLU A 375 17.64 -40.97 -37.58
CA GLU A 375 18.38 -42.15 -38.02
C GLU A 375 19.83 -41.77 -38.37
N PHE A 376 20.02 -40.72 -39.17
CA PHE A 376 21.35 -40.19 -39.52
C PHE A 376 22.18 -39.81 -38.28
N LEU A 377 21.59 -39.10 -37.32
CA LEU A 377 22.25 -38.74 -36.06
C LEU A 377 22.57 -39.97 -35.21
N SER A 378 21.68 -40.97 -35.17
CA SER A 378 21.89 -42.20 -34.39
C SER A 378 23.02 -43.09 -34.94
N VAL A 379 23.26 -43.04 -36.26
CA VAL A 379 24.33 -43.78 -36.95
C VAL A 379 25.66 -43.03 -36.86
N ASN A 380 25.65 -41.70 -37.01
CA ASN A 380 26.88 -40.90 -37.08
C ASN A 380 27.41 -40.43 -35.71
N LEU A 381 26.59 -40.46 -34.65
CA LEU A 381 27.06 -40.20 -33.28
C LEU A 381 27.52 -41.47 -32.55
N ARG A 382 27.27 -42.66 -33.11
CA ARG A 382 27.83 -43.94 -32.61
C ARG A 382 29.21 -44.29 -33.20
N THR A 383 29.68 -43.51 -34.17
CA THR A 383 30.98 -43.68 -34.83
C THR A 383 32.00 -42.63 -34.41
N ALA A 384 31.66 -41.78 -33.43
CA ALA A 384 32.54 -40.82 -32.80
C ALA A 384 32.85 -41.25 -31.35
N ASP A 385 33.47 -42.42 -31.20
CA ASP A 385 34.29 -42.80 -30.04
C ASP A 385 35.74 -42.95 -30.49
#